data_AF-A0A151J509-F1
#
_entry.id   AF-A0A151J509-F1
#
_cell.length_a   1.000
_cell.length_b   1.000
_cell.length_c   1.000
_cell.angle_alpha   90.00
_cell.angle_beta   90.00
_cell.angle_gamma   90.00
#
_symmetry.space_group_name_H-M   'P 1'
#
loop_
_entity.id
_entity.type
_entity.pdbx_description
1 polymer ?
#
loop_
_entity_poly.entity_id
_entity_poly.type
_entity_poly.pdbx_seq_one_letter_code
_entity_poly.pdbx_strand_id
1 'polypeptide(L)' 'MNVTEKQKQILINFMRANPDFGRGQLRYNRENKKQIEKLLEKVTSALNSASCGPQKQSKEWVKPRVEKWLHVSHRLL' A
#
# COMPACT_ATOMS: atom_id res chain seq x y z
N MET A 1 -8.02 -11.84 9.15
CA MET A 1 -6.56 -11.96 8.90
C MET A 1 -5.85 -10.63 9.08
N ASN A 2 -4.81 -10.63 9.90
CA ASN A 2 -3.91 -9.50 10.09
C ASN A 2 -2.72 -9.58 9.12
N VAL A 3 -2.23 -8.42 8.71
CA VAL A 3 -1.05 -8.28 7.84
C VAL A 3 0.18 -8.71 8.64
N THR A 4 1.01 -9.59 8.07
CA THR A 4 2.21 -10.11 8.75
C THR A 4 3.30 -9.05 8.83
N GLU A 5 4.28 -9.22 9.72
CA GLU A 5 5.40 -8.28 9.85
C GLU A 5 6.24 -8.19 8.57
N LYS A 6 6.41 -9.32 7.86
CA LYS A 6 7.06 -9.38 6.54
C LYS A 6 6.30 -8.57 5.49
N GLN A 7 4.96 -8.67 5.47
CA GLN A 7 4.13 -7.85 4.60
C GLN A 7 4.22 -6.36 4.95
N LYS A 8 4.33 -6.00 6.24
CA LYS A 8 4.57 -4.61 6.68
C LYS A 8 5.91 -4.08 6.15
N GLN A 9 6.98 -4.86 6.24
CA GLN A 9 8.30 -4.48 5.74
C GLN A 9 8.30 -4.24 4.22
N ILE A 10 7.67 -5.13 3.45
CA ILE A 10 7.49 -4.96 2.00
C ILE A 10 6.75 -3.65 1.71
N LEU A 11 5.69 -3.37 2.46
CA LEU A 11 4.93 -2.13 2.32
C LEU A 11 5.78 -0.88 2.62
N ILE A 12 6.54 -0.90 3.72
CA ILE A 12 7.41 0.22 4.13
C ILE A 12 8.48 0.48 3.06
N ASN A 13 9.13 -0.56 2.55
CA ASN A 13 10.12 -0.43 1.48
C ASN A 13 9.47 0.10 0.20
N PHE A 14 8.25 -0.35 -0.13
CA PHE A 14 7.51 0.17 -1.28
C PHE A 14 7.16 1.65 -1.14
N MET A 15 6.76 2.10 0.05
CA MET A 15 6.46 3.51 0.35
C MET A 15 7.71 4.38 0.35
N ARG A 16 8.86 3.87 0.82
CA ARG A 16 10.15 4.55 0.72
C ARG A 16 10.59 4.75 -0.73
N ALA A 17 10.35 3.75 -1.59
CA ALA A 17 10.64 3.83 -3.01
C ALA A 17 9.64 4.71 -3.79
N ASN A 18 8.45 4.97 -3.24
CA ASN A 18 7.39 5.78 -3.85
C ASN A 18 6.90 6.84 -2.85
N PRO A 19 7.68 7.89 -2.58
CA PRO A 19 7.38 8.86 -1.52
C PRO A 19 6.06 9.62 -1.74
N ASP A 20 5.68 9.93 -2.98
CA ASP A 20 4.37 10.54 -3.30
C ASP A 20 3.19 9.69 -2.83
N PHE A 21 3.34 8.37 -2.98
CA PHE A 21 2.38 7.39 -2.50
C PHE A 21 2.43 7.26 -0.98
N GLY A 22 3.63 7.15 -0.39
CA GLY A 22 3.81 6.95 1.05
C GLY A 22 3.44 8.16 1.93
N ARG A 23 3.58 9.39 1.41
CA ARG A 23 3.28 10.63 2.14
C ARG A 23 1.83 11.10 1.98
N GLY A 24 1.00 10.38 1.20
CA GLY A 24 -0.38 10.80 0.92
C GLY A 24 -0.48 12.05 0.05
N GLN A 25 0.62 12.45 -0.63
CA GLN A 25 0.59 13.50 -1.65
C GLN A 25 -0.20 13.04 -2.88
N LEU A 26 -0.14 11.74 -3.20
CA LEU A 26 -0.98 11.12 -4.22
C LEU A 26 -2.39 10.87 -3.66
N ARG A 27 -3.23 11.92 -3.66
CA ARG A 27 -4.64 11.80 -3.28
C ARG A 27 -5.42 10.99 -4.32
N TYR A 28 -6.34 10.14 -3.86
CA TYR A 28 -7.25 9.40 -4.72
C TYR A 28 -8.29 10.34 -5.36
N ASN A 29 -7.89 10.99 -6.45
CA ASN A 29 -8.73 11.85 -7.30
C ASN A 29 -8.80 11.28 -8.72
N ARG A 30 -9.65 11.84 -9.57
CA ARG A 30 -9.91 11.30 -10.92
C ARG A 30 -8.65 11.25 -11.80
N GLU A 31 -7.73 12.20 -11.59
CA GLU A 31 -6.47 12.34 -12.33
C GLU A 31 -5.43 11.29 -11.90
N ASN A 32 -5.27 11.11 -10.59
CA ASN A 32 -4.29 10.19 -10.01
C ASN A 32 -4.83 8.76 -9.85
N LYS A 33 -6.13 8.53 -10.06
CA LYS A 33 -6.79 7.24 -9.86
C LYS A 33 -6.04 6.10 -10.58
N LYS A 34 -5.76 6.25 -11.87
CA LYS A 34 -5.03 5.24 -12.65
C LYS A 34 -3.64 4.96 -12.09
N GLN A 35 -2.92 5.99 -11.66
CA GLN A 35 -1.59 5.86 -11.09
C GLN A 35 -1.63 5.14 -9.73
N ILE A 36 -2.61 5.50 -8.89
CA ILE A 36 -2.83 4.86 -7.59
C ILE A 36 -3.22 3.39 -7.77
N GLU A 37 -4.14 3.07 -8.69
CA GLU A 37 -4.52 1.70 -9.01
C GLU A 37 -3.30 0.88 -9.48
N LYS A 38 -2.44 1.45 -10.32
CA LYS A 38 -1.21 0.80 -10.79
C LYS A 38 -0.20 0.55 -9.66
N LEU A 39 -0.03 1.52 -8.75
CA LEU A 39 0.85 1.38 -7.58
C LEU A 39 0.30 0.34 -6.60
N LEU A 40 -1.01 0.33 -6.38
CA LEU A 40 -1.70 -0.64 -5.56
C LEU A 40 -1.60 -2.05 -6.14
N GLU A 41 -1.70 -2.21 -7.45
CA GLU A 41 -1.50 -3.49 -8.12
C GLU A 41 -0.07 -3.99 -7.93
N LYS A 42 0.93 -3.13 -8.14
CA LYS A 42 2.34 -3.48 -7.91
C LYS A 42 2.62 -3.92 -6.47
N VAL A 43 2.17 -3.16 -5.48
CA VAL A 43 2.40 -3.53 -4.07
C VAL A 43 1.62 -4.79 -3.71
N THR A 44 0.42 -4.98 -4.26
CA THR A 44 -0.37 -6.20 -4.03
C THR A 44 0.32 -7.43 -4.61
N SER A 45 0.85 -7.34 -5.84
CA SER A 45 1.65 -8.42 -6.41
C SER A 45 2.87 -8.73 -5.56
N ALA A 46 3.60 -7.72 -5.10
CA ALA A 46 4.75 -7.92 -4.20
C ALA A 46 4.36 -8.61 -2.87
N LEU A 47 3.23 -8.21 -2.27
CA LEU A 47 2.70 -8.79 -1.05
C LEU A 47 2.22 -10.23 -1.25
N ASN A 48 1.57 -10.52 -2.37
CA ASN A 48 1.05 -11.85 -2.69
C ASN A 48 2.17 -12.82 -3.09
N SER A 49 3.21 -12.34 -3.79
CA SER A 49 4.40 -13.10 -4.16
C SER A 49 5.32 -13.42 -2.99
N ALA A 50 5.20 -12.70 -1.87
CA ALA A 50 5.96 -13.00 -0.67
C ALA A 50 5.56 -14.31 0.03
N SER A 51 4.48 -14.97 -0.44
CA SER A 51 3.91 -16.23 0.09
C SER A 51 3.79 -16.23 1.62
N CYS A 52 3.47 -15.07 2.21
CA CYS A 52 3.42 -14.87 3.64
C CYS A 52 2.22 -13.99 3.98
N GLY A 53 1.24 -14.53 4.70
CA GLY A 53 0.05 -13.80 5.13
C GLY A 53 -1.11 -13.79 4.12
N PRO A 54 -2.15 -12.97 4.35
CA PRO A 54 -3.32 -12.90 3.48
C PRO A 54 -2.97 -12.44 2.07
N GLN A 55 -3.40 -13.19 1.06
CA GLN A 55 -3.45 -12.73 -0.31
C GLN A 55 -4.74 -11.94 -0.53
N LYS A 56 -4.63 -10.74 -1.10
CA LYS A 56 -5.77 -9.84 -1.33
C LYS A 56 -5.68 -9.22 -2.71
N GLN A 57 -6.81 -8.77 -3.23
CA GLN A 57 -6.83 -7.96 -4.44
C GLN A 57 -6.49 -6.50 -4.13
N SER A 58 -5.93 -5.80 -5.11
CA SER A 58 -5.55 -4.37 -5.02
C SER A 58 -6.67 -3.50 -4.44
N LYS A 59 -7.91 -3.72 -4.89
CA LYS A 59 -9.13 -3.04 -4.42
C LYS A 59 -9.45 -3.27 -2.93
N GLU A 60 -9.07 -4.41 -2.35
CA GLU A 60 -9.33 -4.73 -0.95
C GLU A 60 -8.38 -4.01 0.01
N TRP A 61 -7.26 -3.51 -0.51
CA TRP A 61 -6.36 -2.64 0.25
C TRP A 61 -6.92 -1.21 0.38
N VAL A 62 -7.72 -0.73 -0.58
CA VAL A 62 -8.13 0.68 -0.72
C VAL A 62 -9.19 1.15 0.28
N LYS A 63 -10.17 0.30 0.66
CA LYS A 63 -11.43 0.79 1.26
C LYS A 63 -11.31 1.51 2.63
N PRO A 64 -10.68 0.95 3.68
CA PRO A 64 -10.41 1.75 4.89
C PRO A 64 -9.01 1.51 5.48
N ARG A 65 -8.19 0.69 4.81
CA ARG A 65 -6.87 0.29 5.32
C ARG A 65 -5.81 1.21 4.75
N VAL A 66 -5.68 1.39 3.44
CA VAL A 66 -4.63 2.28 2.90
C VAL A 66 -4.65 3.67 3.52
N GLU A 67 -5.81 4.29 3.78
CA GLU A 67 -5.88 5.60 4.45
C GLU A 67 -5.37 5.55 5.91
N LYS A 68 -5.80 4.54 6.68
CA LYS A 68 -5.32 4.31 8.05
C LYS A 68 -3.84 3.93 8.09
N TRP A 69 -3.35 3.24 7.06
CA TRP A 69 -1.97 2.81 6.91
C TRP A 69 -1.07 3.96 6.46
N LEU A 70 -1.53 4.84 5.56
CA LEU A 70 -0.89 6.12 5.22
C LEU A 70 -0.73 6.99 6.47
N HIS A 71 -1.76 7.04 7.31
CA HIS A 71 -1.72 7.75 8.59
C HIS A 71 -0.72 7.14 9.60
N VAL A 72 -0.58 5.81 9.61
CA VAL A 72 0.41 5.08 10.45
C VAL A 72 1.82 5.25 9.91
N SER A 73 2.01 5.28 8.59
CA SER A 73 3.32 5.51 7.95
C SER A 73 3.89 6.88 8.27
N HIS A 74 3.04 7.89 8.44
CA HIS A 74 3.44 9.23 8.87
C HIS A 74 3.96 9.31 10.33
N ARG A 75 3.80 8.23 11.12
CA ARG A 75 4.40 8.07 12.46
C ARG A 75 5.64 7.18 12.49
N LEU A 76 5.93 6.46 11.41
CA LEU A 76 7.03 5.49 11.32
C LEU A 76 8.21 6.00 10.48
N LEU A 77 8.05 7.15 9.82
CA LEU A 77 9.09 7.97 9.20
C LEU A 77 9.33 9.21 10.06
#